data_AF-A0A928HHB4-F1
#
_entry.id   AF-A0A928HHB4-F1
#
_cell.length_a   1.000
_cell.length_b   1.000
_cell.length_c   1.000
_cell.angle_alpha   90.00
_cell.angle_beta   90.00
_cell.angle_gamma   90.00
#
_symmetry.space_group_name_H-M   'P 1'
#
loop_
_entity.id
_entity.type
_entity.pdbx_description
1 polymer ?
#
loop_
_entity_poly.entity_id
_entity_poly.type
_entity_poly.pdbx_seq_one_letter_code
_entity_poly.pdbx_strand_id
1 'polypeptide(L)'
;MKSSVKYLSLFLLYGIFGTIFAQSPSPQTNDLQNNAQKNGIFIHFERKSEDIIQIKFQAKSFFRNAQALVFQNGEEIFSQTISLSPDKPFLQAITIPTEAENKEFQVFLMDAEGKCLAVFPPLISQQK
;
A
#
# COMPACT_ATOMS: atom_id res chain seq x y z
N MET A 1 24.92 63.98 -29.71
CA MET A 1 23.93 63.53 -30.72
C MET A 1 22.84 62.75 -30.02
N LYS A 2 21.58 63.23 -30.14
CA LYS A 2 20.29 62.51 -30.34
C LYS A 2 20.10 61.16 -29.61
N SER A 3 18.99 60.84 -28.95
CA SER A 3 17.66 61.44 -28.81
C SER A 3 16.89 60.62 -27.76
N SER A 4 15.99 61.27 -27.01
CA SER A 4 14.87 60.63 -26.28
C SER A 4 14.01 59.73 -27.19
N VAL A 5 13.27 58.79 -26.61
CA VAL A 5 11.77 58.77 -26.55
C VAL A 5 11.26 57.64 -25.63
N LYS A 6 10.16 57.95 -24.95
CA LYS A 6 9.40 57.26 -23.89
C LYS A 6 8.41 56.23 -24.45
N TYR A 7 8.00 55.27 -23.62
CA TYR A 7 6.62 54.76 -23.36
C TYR A 7 6.74 53.87 -22.10
N LEU A 8 6.22 54.14 -20.89
CA LEU A 8 4.86 54.39 -20.39
C LEU A 8 3.81 53.36 -20.86
N SER A 9 3.65 52.28 -20.08
CA SER A 9 2.32 51.81 -19.67
C SER A 9 2.38 50.88 -18.46
N LEU A 10 1.29 50.97 -17.71
CA LEU A 10 1.08 50.70 -16.30
C LEU A 10 -0.01 49.63 -16.20
N PHE A 11 0.25 48.51 -15.54
CA PHE A 11 -0.77 47.62 -14.96
C PHE A 11 -0.12 46.94 -13.74
N LEU A 12 -0.33 47.46 -12.53
CA LEU A 12 -1.39 47.14 -11.57
C LEU A 12 -1.19 45.80 -10.83
N LEU A 13 -1.24 45.96 -9.50
CA LEU A 13 -1.16 45.02 -8.38
C LEU A 13 -1.86 43.67 -8.59
N TYR A 14 -1.32 42.63 -7.93
CA TYR A 14 -1.92 41.73 -6.91
C TYR A 14 -0.86 40.63 -6.71
N GLY A 15 -0.18 40.47 -5.58
CA GLY A 15 -0.71 40.05 -4.29
C GLY A 15 -0.05 38.72 -3.91
N ILE A 16 0.58 38.68 -2.73
CA ILE A 16 0.89 37.49 -1.90
C ILE A 16 1.88 36.45 -2.50
N PHE A 17 3.18 36.64 -2.27
CA PHE A 17 4.13 35.51 -2.23
C PHE A 17 3.93 34.76 -0.90
N GLY A 18 3.00 33.82 -0.88
CA GLY A 18 2.98 32.77 0.14
C GLY A 18 4.20 31.88 -0.09
N THR A 19 5.07 31.78 0.90
CA THR A 19 6.17 30.82 0.94
C THR A 19 5.56 29.42 0.79
N ILE A 20 5.72 28.82 -0.39
CA ILE A 20 5.45 27.40 -0.56
C ILE A 20 6.52 26.69 0.27
N PHE A 21 6.16 26.21 1.45
CA PHE A 21 6.91 25.14 2.08
C PHE A 21 6.88 23.98 1.10
N ALA A 22 8.00 23.76 0.41
CA ALA A 22 8.27 22.48 -0.22
C ALA A 22 8.24 21.45 0.92
N GLN A 23 7.14 20.72 1.04
CA GLN A 23 7.17 19.44 1.72
C GLN A 23 8.22 18.63 0.97
N SER A 24 9.37 18.41 1.60
CA SER A 24 10.35 17.44 1.14
C SER A 24 9.57 16.19 0.79
N PRO A 25 9.62 15.68 -0.45
CA PRO A 25 8.99 14.40 -0.74
C PRO A 25 9.62 13.40 0.24
N SER A 26 8.80 12.76 1.07
CA SER A 26 9.25 11.60 1.84
C SER A 26 9.94 10.67 0.87
N PRO A 27 11.13 10.11 1.20
CA PRO A 27 11.82 9.19 0.31
C PRO A 27 10.82 8.12 -0.11
N GLN A 28 10.52 8.06 -1.41
CA GLN A 28 9.65 7.03 -1.96
C GLN A 28 10.43 5.72 -1.84
N THR A 29 10.19 5.01 -0.74
CA THR A 29 10.47 3.58 -0.69
C THR A 29 9.68 2.94 -1.82
N ASN A 30 10.28 1.98 -2.52
CA ASN A 30 9.59 1.21 -3.55
C ASN A 30 8.45 0.42 -2.89
N ASP A 31 7.33 1.10 -2.65
CA ASP A 31 6.24 0.63 -1.80
C ASP A 31 5.41 -0.36 -2.61
N LEU A 32 5.63 -1.64 -2.37
CA LEU A 32 4.71 -2.69 -2.79
C LEU A 32 3.36 -2.46 -2.11
N GLN A 33 2.49 -1.70 -2.77
CA GLN A 33 1.12 -1.46 -2.38
C GLN A 33 0.20 -1.99 -3.46
N ASN A 34 -0.72 -2.89 -3.08
CA ASN A 34 -1.71 -3.40 -4.02
C ASN A 34 -2.93 -3.94 -3.27
N ASN A 35 -4.05 -4.02 -4.00
CA ASN A 35 -5.35 -4.41 -3.50
C ASN A 35 -5.88 -5.57 -4.34
N ALA A 36 -6.54 -6.54 -3.70
CA ALA A 36 -7.33 -7.55 -4.38
C ALA A 36 -8.75 -7.59 -3.81
N GLN A 37 -9.73 -7.93 -4.65
CA GLN A 37 -11.10 -8.15 -4.23
C GLN A 37 -11.64 -9.43 -4.84
N LYS A 38 -12.21 -10.31 -4.00
CA LYS A 38 -12.90 -11.53 -4.44
C LYS A 38 -14.00 -11.88 -3.45
N ASN A 39 -15.18 -12.30 -3.94
CA ASN A 39 -16.29 -12.79 -3.10
C ASN A 39 -16.71 -11.83 -1.96
N GLY A 40 -16.64 -10.51 -2.19
CA GLY A 40 -16.97 -9.52 -1.16
C GLY A 40 -15.90 -9.36 -0.07
N ILE A 41 -14.71 -9.92 -0.28
CA ILE A 41 -13.52 -9.77 0.56
C ILE A 41 -12.54 -8.86 -0.16
N PHE A 42 -11.99 -7.90 0.58
CA PHE A 42 -10.95 -6.98 0.15
C PHE A 42 -9.67 -7.32 0.90
N ILE A 43 -8.59 -7.52 0.15
CA ILE A 43 -7.24 -7.70 0.66
C ILE A 43 -6.47 -6.44 0.31
N HIS A 44 -5.82 -5.84 1.29
CA HIS A 44 -4.85 -4.78 1.09
C HIS A 44 -3.50 -5.26 1.63
N PHE A 45 -2.49 -5.19 0.79
CA PHE A 45 -1.10 -5.50 1.12
C PHE A 45 -0.27 -4.23 0.96
N GLU A 46 0.57 -3.97 1.94
CA GLU A 46 1.49 -2.85 1.93
C GLU A 46 2.82 -3.25 2.59
N ARG A 47 3.94 -3.02 1.91
CA ARG A 47 5.26 -3.07 2.55
C ARG A 47 5.51 -1.74 3.26
N LYS A 48 5.63 -1.76 4.58
CA LYS A 48 5.86 -0.56 5.42
C LYS A 48 7.34 -0.21 5.55
N SER A 49 8.22 -1.21 5.50
CA SER A 49 9.67 -1.07 5.56
C SER A 49 10.35 -2.30 4.92
N GLU A 50 11.68 -2.36 4.95
CA GLU A 50 12.43 -3.51 4.43
C GLU A 50 12.10 -4.82 5.14
N ASP A 51 11.73 -4.74 6.41
CA ASP A 51 11.50 -5.85 7.32
C ASP A 51 10.04 -5.97 7.79
N ILE A 52 9.13 -5.08 7.36
CA ILE A 52 7.73 -5.10 7.79
C ILE A 52 6.79 -5.05 6.58
N ILE A 53 5.91 -6.05 6.53
CA ILE A 53 4.72 -6.03 5.67
C ILE A 53 3.47 -5.88 6.53
N GLN A 54 2.44 -5.29 5.95
CA GLN A 54 1.14 -5.12 6.56
C GLN A 54 0.08 -5.73 5.66
N ILE A 55 -0.75 -6.60 6.24
CA ILE A 55 -1.90 -7.19 5.56
C ILE A 55 -3.17 -6.73 6.24
N LYS A 56 -4.18 -6.41 5.42
CA LYS A 56 -5.51 -6.05 5.88
C LYS A 56 -6.57 -6.83 5.12
N PHE A 57 -7.49 -7.45 5.85
CA PHE A 57 -8.67 -8.09 5.28
C PHE A 57 -9.93 -7.34 5.72
N GLN A 58 -10.80 -7.03 4.77
CA GLN A 58 -12.14 -6.51 5.03
C GLN A 58 -13.16 -7.37 4.30
N ALA A 59 -14.29 -7.69 4.94
CA ALA A 59 -15.28 -8.59 4.39
C ALA A 59 -16.67 -7.96 4.43
N LYS A 60 -17.50 -8.21 3.41
CA LYS A 60 -18.93 -7.85 3.40
C LYS A 60 -19.82 -8.90 4.08
N SER A 61 -19.25 -10.05 4.45
CA SER A 61 -19.97 -11.17 5.05
C SER A 61 -19.20 -11.72 6.25
N PHE A 62 -19.87 -12.52 7.07
CA PHE A 62 -19.27 -13.17 8.23
C PHE A 62 -18.51 -14.42 7.80
N PHE A 63 -17.24 -14.50 8.21
CA PHE A 63 -16.39 -15.69 8.05
C PHE A 63 -15.83 -16.05 9.42
N ARG A 64 -16.21 -17.23 9.93
CA ARG A 64 -15.70 -17.76 11.19
C ARG A 64 -14.57 -18.73 10.90
N ASN A 65 -13.53 -18.70 11.74
CA ASN A 65 -12.37 -19.59 11.63
C ASN A 65 -11.72 -19.58 10.23
N ALA A 66 -11.68 -18.41 9.59
CA ALA A 66 -10.96 -18.23 8.34
C ALA A 66 -9.45 -18.27 8.62
N GLN A 67 -8.66 -18.78 7.70
CA GLN A 67 -7.21 -18.85 7.83
C GLN A 67 -6.55 -17.81 6.93
N ALA A 68 -5.84 -16.87 7.54
CA ALA A 68 -4.97 -15.93 6.85
C ALA A 68 -3.58 -16.53 6.71
N LEU A 69 -3.08 -16.64 5.48
CA LEU A 69 -1.77 -17.17 5.17
C LEU A 69 -0.96 -16.15 4.36
N VAL A 70 0.32 -16.02 4.67
CA VAL A 70 1.26 -15.27 3.83
C VAL A 70 2.42 -16.18 3.45
N PHE A 71 2.69 -16.21 2.15
CA PHE A 71 3.84 -16.90 1.59
C PHE A 71 4.84 -15.90 1.04
N GLN A 72 6.11 -16.21 1.24
CA GLN A 72 7.24 -15.51 0.64
C GLN A 72 8.04 -16.51 -0.18
N ASN A 73 8.17 -16.29 -1.49
CA ASN A 73 8.88 -17.18 -2.42
C ASN A 73 8.38 -18.65 -2.32
N GLY A 74 7.09 -18.85 -2.05
CA GLY A 74 6.48 -20.17 -1.88
C GLY A 74 6.58 -20.79 -0.49
N GLU A 75 7.28 -20.15 0.46
CA GLU A 75 7.37 -20.60 1.86
C GLU A 75 6.36 -19.86 2.75
N GLU A 76 5.64 -20.56 3.62
CA GLU A 76 4.71 -19.96 4.57
C GLU A 76 5.48 -19.22 5.67
N ILE A 77 5.30 -17.90 5.74
CA ILE A 77 5.93 -17.04 6.76
C ILE A 77 4.96 -16.58 7.83
N PHE A 78 3.65 -16.76 7.60
CA PHE A 78 2.61 -16.39 8.55
C PHE A 78 1.35 -17.22 8.34
N SER A 79 0.74 -17.65 9.45
CA SER A 79 -0.54 -18.34 9.48
C SER A 79 -1.32 -17.98 10.74
N GLN A 80 -2.55 -17.51 10.57
CA GLN A 80 -3.42 -17.19 11.69
C GLN A 80 -4.89 -17.49 11.39
N THR A 81 -5.54 -18.16 12.33
CA THR A 81 -7.00 -18.30 12.33
C THR A 81 -7.65 -17.01 12.83
N ILE A 82 -8.52 -16.44 12.00
CA ILE A 82 -9.18 -15.15 12.22
C ILE A 82 -10.70 -15.29 12.06
N SER A 83 -11.43 -14.33 12.61
CA SER A 83 -12.85 -14.14 12.33
C SER A 83 -13.03 -12.79 11.68
N LEU A 84 -13.68 -12.77 10.51
CA LEU A 84 -13.94 -11.57 9.72
C LEU A 84 -15.43 -11.28 9.66
N SER A 85 -15.77 -10.00 9.75
CA SER A 85 -17.12 -9.49 9.53
C SER A 85 -17.06 -8.04 9.05
N PRO A 86 -18.18 -7.46 8.56
CA PRO A 86 -18.21 -6.06 8.11
C PRO A 86 -17.76 -5.06 9.17
N ASP A 87 -18.03 -5.36 10.44
CA ASP A 87 -17.67 -4.58 11.62
C ASP A 87 -16.32 -4.99 12.24
N LYS A 88 -15.74 -6.12 11.83
CA LYS A 88 -14.48 -6.65 12.34
C LYS A 88 -13.49 -6.93 11.21
N PRO A 89 -12.84 -5.90 10.65
CA PRO A 89 -11.73 -6.11 9.74
C PRO A 89 -10.52 -6.68 10.50
N PHE A 90 -9.63 -7.34 9.77
CA PHE A 90 -8.36 -7.82 10.28
C PHE A 90 -7.22 -6.97 9.74
N LEU A 91 -6.25 -6.65 10.60
CA LEU A 91 -5.03 -5.92 10.26
C LEU A 91 -3.87 -6.56 11.02
N GLN A 92 -2.80 -6.91 10.32
CA GLN A 92 -1.62 -7.50 10.93
C GLN A 92 -0.35 -6.96 10.28
N ALA A 93 0.60 -6.58 11.11
CA ALA A 93 1.98 -6.33 10.70
C ALA A 93 2.79 -7.62 10.93
N ILE A 94 3.59 -7.99 9.93
CA ILE A 94 4.41 -9.21 9.95
C ILE A 94 5.84 -8.79 9.69
N THR A 95 6.74 -9.16 10.60
CA THR A 95 8.17 -8.99 10.41
C THR A 95 8.68 -10.06 9.45
N ILE A 96 9.35 -9.63 8.40
CA ILE A 96 9.98 -10.48 7.39
C ILE A 96 11.50 -10.38 7.53
N PRO A 97 12.25 -11.48 7.35
CA PRO A 97 13.71 -11.41 7.35
C PRO A 97 14.15 -10.46 6.24
N THR A 98 15.14 -9.60 6.49
CA THR A 98 15.58 -8.57 5.55
C THR A 98 16.26 -9.15 4.29
N GLU A 99 16.66 -10.43 4.32
CA GLU A 99 17.54 -11.02 3.32
C GLU A 99 16.91 -11.14 1.91
N ALA A 100 17.69 -10.69 0.92
CA ALA A 100 17.55 -10.79 -0.54
C ALA A 100 16.51 -9.90 -1.25
N GLU A 101 17.01 -9.22 -2.29
CA GLU A 101 16.28 -8.57 -3.38
C GLU A 101 15.31 -9.56 -4.06
N ASN A 102 14.20 -9.05 -4.60
CA ASN A 102 13.15 -9.81 -5.30
C ASN A 102 12.42 -10.86 -4.44
N LYS A 103 11.65 -10.38 -3.46
CA LYS A 103 10.68 -11.21 -2.73
C LYS A 103 9.34 -11.21 -3.47
N GLU A 104 8.84 -12.41 -3.73
CA GLU A 104 7.50 -12.67 -4.20
C GLU A 104 6.60 -12.92 -2.99
N PHE A 105 5.62 -12.04 -2.76
CA PHE A 105 4.64 -12.22 -1.68
C PHE A 105 3.29 -12.68 -2.23
N GLN A 106 2.74 -13.73 -1.64
CA GLN A 106 1.39 -14.20 -1.91
C GLN A 106 0.59 -14.21 -0.60
N VAL A 107 -0.66 -13.74 -0.66
CA VAL A 107 -1.55 -13.74 0.51
C VAL A 107 -2.80 -14.53 0.19
N PHE A 108 -3.15 -15.45 1.07
CA PHE A 108 -4.36 -16.26 0.96
C PHE A 108 -5.26 -16.00 2.15
N LEU A 109 -6.56 -16.02 1.87
CA LEU A 109 -7.58 -16.17 2.87
C LEU A 109 -8.39 -17.43 2.53
N MET A 110 -8.37 -18.40 3.44
CA MET A 110 -9.13 -19.65 3.34
C MET A 110 -10.28 -19.64 4.34
N ASP A 111 -11.37 -20.34 4.05
CA ASP A 111 -12.41 -20.60 5.05
C ASP A 111 -12.04 -21.77 5.96
N ALA A 112 -12.92 -22.06 6.91
CA ALA A 112 -12.75 -23.14 7.87
C ALA A 112 -12.68 -24.55 7.24
N GLU A 113 -13.12 -24.71 5.99
CA GLU A 113 -13.09 -25.97 5.24
C GLU A 113 -11.85 -26.07 4.34
N GLY A 114 -10.97 -25.06 4.36
CA GLY A 114 -9.77 -24.99 3.53
C GLY A 114 -10.04 -24.49 2.10
N LYS A 115 -11.26 -24.01 1.80
CA LYS A 115 -11.57 -23.43 0.50
C LYS A 115 -11.02 -22.01 0.42
N CYS A 116 -10.35 -21.72 -0.68
CA CYS A 116 -9.79 -20.39 -0.93
C CYS A 116 -10.90 -19.35 -1.18
N LEU A 117 -11.03 -18.39 -0.26
CA LEU A 117 -11.98 -17.30 -0.33
C LEU A 117 -11.45 -16.15 -1.19
N ALA A 118 -10.18 -15.80 -1.00
CA ALA A 118 -9.50 -14.74 -1.74
C ALA A 118 -8.00 -15.03 -1.86
N VAL A 119 -7.42 -14.68 -3.01
CA VAL A 119 -5.98 -14.75 -3.28
C VAL A 119 -5.54 -13.37 -3.69
N PHE A 120 -4.42 -12.93 -3.14
CA PHE A 120 -3.70 -11.77 -3.59
C PHE A 120 -2.50 -12.25 -4.45
N PRO A 121 -2.43 -11.83 -5.73
CA PRO A 121 -1.44 -12.36 -6.66
C PRO A 121 -0.03 -11.92 -6.27
N PRO A 122 1.00 -12.65 -6.73
CA PRO A 122 2.38 -12.38 -6.37
C PRO A 122 2.82 -10.96 -6.72
N LEU A 123 3.30 -10.24 -5.71
CA LEU A 123 3.98 -8.96 -5.90
C LEU A 123 5.48 -9.19 -5.91
N ILE A 124 6.13 -8.81 -7.01
CA ILE A 124 7.58 -8.82 -7.13
C ILE A 124 8.09 -7.47 -6.63
N SER A 125 8.86 -7.47 -5.54
CA SER A 125 9.59 -6.28 -5.08
C SER A 125 10.67 -5.90 -6.08
N GLN A 126 10.36 -5.04 -7.05
CA GLN A 126 11.36 -4.41 -7.91
C GLN A 126 12.07 -3.32 -7.07
N GLN A 127 13.19 -3.67 -6.40
CA GLN A 127 14.12 -2.62 -6.01
C GLN A 127 14.83 -2.17 -7.29
N LYS A 128 14.65 -0.91 -7.65
CA LYS A 128 15.39 -0.25 -8.74
C LYS A 128 16.54 0.55 -8.16
#